data_AF-A0ABD5SU91-F1
#
_entry.id   AF-A0ABD5SU91-F1
#
_cell.length_a   1.000
_cell.length_b   1.000
_cell.length_c   1.000
_cell.angle_alpha   90.00
_cell.angle_beta   90.00
_cell.angle_gamma   90.00
#
_symmetry.space_group_name_H-M   'P 1'
#
loop_
_entity.id
_entity.type
_entity.pdbx_description
1 polymer ?
#
loop_
_entity_poly.entity_id
_entity_poly.type
_entity_poly.pdbx_seq_one_letter_code
_entity_poly.pdbx_strand_id
1 'polypeptide(L)'
;MRVIVTPHVLSGGGPILTEEIRERRPDIDLVHAEDEDELLAAVDDASVLLTHWVPDEVLEAATDLEWVQALSAGTDRYDHDALANRDVALTSVSGIHAKPIGQQVLGYLLHFERRFDRAVAQQHRREWDRYTGGELGDRTVGIVGVGAIGSKVADYCRPFDARVIGTKRDPTDAPDSVDEIYGTDGLESVLTRSDYLVLACPLTDETRGLIDADALAALSDDAVLVNIARGGVVNQ
;
A
#
# COMPACT_ATOMS: atom_id res chain seq x y z
N MET A 1 23.05 -12.19 17.91
CA MET A 1 22.02 -12.00 16.88
C MET A 1 22.72 -11.37 15.70
N ARG A 2 22.99 -12.16 14.68
CA ARG A 2 23.64 -11.70 13.46
C ARG A 2 22.58 -11.22 12.47
N VAL A 3 22.79 -10.05 11.91
CA VAL A 3 21.86 -9.40 10.99
C VAL A 3 22.57 -9.22 9.66
N ILE A 4 21.94 -9.67 8.57
CA ILE A 4 22.47 -9.52 7.22
C ILE A 4 21.58 -8.59 6.41
N VAL A 5 22.19 -7.53 5.87
CA VAL A 5 21.63 -6.77 4.76
C VAL A 5 22.08 -7.46 3.47
N THR A 6 21.11 -8.04 2.76
CA THR A 6 21.36 -8.81 1.53
C THR A 6 21.70 -7.90 0.34
N PRO A 7 22.27 -8.41 -0.76
CA PRO A 7 22.41 -7.65 -2.02
C PRO A 7 21.07 -7.28 -2.65
N HIS A 8 19.99 -7.92 -2.22
CA HIS A 8 18.62 -7.71 -2.71
C HIS A 8 17.97 -6.46 -2.09
N VAL A 9 18.67 -5.33 -2.04
CA VAL A 9 18.11 -4.01 -1.70
C VAL A 9 17.92 -3.20 -2.97
N LEU A 10 16.72 -2.65 -3.19
CA LEU A 10 16.41 -1.91 -4.41
C LEU A 10 17.32 -0.69 -4.57
N SER A 11 17.64 -0.38 -5.84
CA SER A 11 18.38 0.82 -6.24
C SER A 11 19.77 0.96 -5.60
N GLY A 12 20.39 -0.15 -5.17
CA GLY A 12 21.70 -0.13 -4.51
C GLY A 12 21.67 0.53 -3.14
N GLY A 13 20.52 0.49 -2.44
CA GLY A 13 20.34 1.10 -1.12
C GLY A 13 21.03 0.34 0.04
N GLY A 14 21.60 -0.84 -0.22
CA GLY A 14 22.22 -1.71 0.80
C GLY A 14 23.29 -1.02 1.65
N PRO A 15 24.28 -0.33 1.06
CA PRO A 15 25.29 0.41 1.82
C PRO A 15 24.71 1.52 2.71
N ILE A 16 23.74 2.27 2.19
CA ILE A 16 23.10 3.37 2.94
C ILE A 16 22.31 2.81 4.13
N LEU A 17 21.51 1.77 3.90
CA LEU A 17 20.74 1.11 4.95
C LEU A 17 21.66 0.53 6.04
N THR A 18 22.75 -0.10 5.63
CA THR A 18 23.75 -0.68 6.54
C THR A 18 24.36 0.39 7.43
N GLU A 19 24.77 1.52 6.86
CA GLU A 19 25.37 2.60 7.63
C GLU A 19 24.38 3.21 8.63
N GLU A 20 23.15 3.48 8.20
CA GLU A 20 22.10 4.01 9.08
C GLU A 20 21.75 3.06 10.24
N ILE A 21 21.77 1.74 10.01
CA ILE A 21 21.57 0.76 11.08
C ILE A 21 22.77 0.78 12.03
N ARG A 22 23.99 0.76 11.50
CA ARG A 22 25.22 0.76 12.29
C ARG A 22 25.33 2.00 13.19
N GLU A 23 24.99 3.18 12.66
CA GLU A 23 24.98 4.43 13.42
C GLU A 23 23.98 4.40 14.58
N ARG A 24 22.78 3.84 14.36
CA ARG A 24 21.69 3.82 15.36
C ARG A 24 21.75 2.65 16.32
N ARG A 25 22.36 1.54 15.91
CA ARG A 25 22.43 0.26 16.61
C ARG A 25 23.85 -0.36 16.48
N PRO A 26 24.87 0.29 17.05
CA PRO A 26 26.25 -0.20 16.99
C PRO A 26 26.46 -1.51 17.78
N ASP A 27 25.48 -1.92 18.58
CA ASP A 27 25.46 -3.16 19.36
C ASP A 27 25.11 -4.42 18.55
N ILE A 28 24.59 -4.24 17.33
CA ILE A 28 24.19 -5.36 16.46
C ILE A 28 25.39 -5.83 15.64
N ASP A 29 25.57 -7.15 15.57
CA ASP A 29 26.48 -7.78 14.61
C ASP A 29 25.87 -7.72 13.21
N LEU A 30 26.29 -6.71 12.44
CA LEU A 30 25.71 -6.34 11.15
C LEU A 30 26.68 -6.60 10.00
N VAL A 31 26.27 -7.46 9.08
CA VAL A 31 26.98 -7.75 7.83
C VAL A 31 26.18 -7.24 6.64
N HIS A 32 26.86 -6.62 5.68
CA HIS A 32 26.29 -6.31 4.37
C HIS A 32 26.95 -7.24 3.36
N ALA A 33 26.16 -8.09 2.71
CA ALA A 33 26.62 -8.91 1.61
C ALA A 33 26.41 -8.14 0.30
N GLU A 34 27.46 -7.95 -0.49
CA GLU A 34 27.41 -7.20 -1.74
C GLU A 34 26.94 -8.04 -2.92
N ASP A 35 27.07 -9.36 -2.83
CA ASP A 35 26.63 -10.34 -3.83
C ASP A 35 26.11 -11.65 -3.22
N GLU A 36 25.72 -12.59 -4.08
CA GLU A 36 25.17 -13.89 -3.67
C GLU A 36 26.19 -14.78 -2.97
N ASP A 37 27.45 -14.73 -3.41
CA ASP A 37 28.51 -15.58 -2.86
C ASP A 37 28.82 -15.15 -1.43
N GLU A 38 28.91 -13.84 -1.18
CA GLU A 38 29.05 -13.27 0.16
C GLU A 38 27.84 -13.56 1.03
N LEU A 39 26.62 -13.48 0.47
CA LEU A 39 25.40 -13.80 1.19
C LEU A 39 25.41 -15.24 1.66
N LEU A 40 25.60 -16.20 0.75
CA LEU A 40 25.62 -17.63 1.07
C LEU A 40 26.74 -17.98 2.06
N ALA A 41 27.90 -17.34 1.97
CA ALA A 41 29.01 -17.56 2.90
C ALA A 41 28.72 -17.03 4.31
N ALA A 42 27.82 -16.06 4.46
CA ALA A 42 27.53 -15.40 5.73
C ALA A 42 26.21 -15.85 6.38
N VAL A 43 25.32 -16.53 5.65
CA VAL A 43 23.92 -16.71 6.08
C VAL A 43 23.70 -17.83 7.11
N ASP A 44 24.66 -18.76 7.26
CA ASP A 44 24.53 -19.97 8.10
C ASP A 44 24.06 -19.67 9.53
N ASP A 45 24.69 -18.70 10.20
CA ASP A 45 24.41 -18.25 11.56
C ASP A 45 23.60 -16.92 11.62
N ALA A 46 22.98 -16.52 10.51
CA ALA A 46 22.19 -15.30 10.43
C ALA A 46 20.84 -15.47 11.13
N SER A 47 20.59 -14.65 12.16
CA SER A 47 19.30 -14.63 12.85
C SER A 47 18.26 -13.77 12.12
N VAL A 48 18.71 -12.76 11.36
CA VAL A 48 17.84 -11.79 10.69
C VAL A 48 18.32 -11.48 9.27
N LEU A 49 17.40 -11.47 8.30
CA LEU A 49 17.64 -10.96 6.94
C LEU A 49 16.84 -9.69 6.65
N LEU A 50 17.52 -8.67 6.13
CA LEU A 50 16.90 -7.49 5.52
C LEU A 50 17.00 -7.61 4.00
N THR A 51 15.85 -7.79 3.35
CA THR A 51 15.83 -8.17 1.93
C THR A 51 14.53 -7.79 1.22
N HIS A 52 14.52 -7.86 -0.12
CA HIS A 52 13.31 -7.76 -0.94
C HIS A 52 12.73 -9.13 -1.37
N TRP A 53 13.52 -10.20 -1.31
CA TRP A 53 13.10 -11.59 -1.52
C TRP A 53 14.18 -12.52 -0.94
N VAL A 54 13.83 -13.77 -0.63
CA VAL A 54 14.78 -14.76 -0.14
C VAL A 54 14.91 -15.86 -1.20
N PRO A 55 16.08 -16.07 -1.82
CA PRO A 55 16.32 -17.22 -2.68
C PRO A 55 16.22 -18.53 -1.88
N ASP A 56 15.74 -19.61 -2.51
CA ASP A 56 15.57 -20.91 -1.85
C ASP A 56 16.88 -21.43 -1.25
N GLU A 57 18.00 -21.32 -1.98
CA GLU A 57 19.32 -21.74 -1.53
C GLU A 57 19.79 -20.97 -0.28
N VAL A 58 19.48 -19.67 -0.22
CA VAL A 58 19.78 -18.81 0.94
C VAL A 58 18.92 -19.22 2.13
N LEU A 59 17.63 -19.46 1.90
CA LEU A 59 16.73 -19.93 2.94
C LEU A 59 17.26 -21.26 3.48
N GLU A 60 17.51 -22.26 2.62
CA GLU A 60 18.08 -23.57 2.98
C GLU A 60 19.37 -23.47 3.80
N ALA A 61 20.29 -22.60 3.41
CA ALA A 61 21.56 -22.40 4.11
C ALA A 61 21.42 -21.68 5.46
N ALA A 62 20.39 -20.85 5.66
CA ALA A 62 20.23 -20.03 6.87
C ALA A 62 19.66 -20.83 8.06
N THR A 63 20.49 -21.59 8.76
CA THR A 63 20.04 -22.55 9.79
C THR A 63 19.48 -21.91 11.06
N ASP A 64 19.99 -20.73 11.43
CA ASP A 64 19.57 -19.99 12.63
C ASP A 64 18.60 -18.83 12.32
N LEU A 65 18.01 -18.80 11.12
CA LEU A 65 17.13 -17.71 10.70
C LEU A 65 15.83 -17.70 11.54
N GLU A 66 15.57 -16.58 12.21
CA GLU A 66 14.35 -16.38 13.00
C GLU A 66 13.45 -15.30 12.40
N TRP A 67 14.02 -14.36 11.62
CA TRP A 67 13.29 -13.19 11.16
C TRP A 67 13.74 -12.70 9.77
N VAL A 68 12.77 -12.50 8.88
CA VAL A 68 12.91 -11.74 7.64
C VAL A 68 12.18 -10.40 7.78
N GLN A 69 12.93 -9.30 7.64
CA GLN A 69 12.39 -7.96 7.53
C GLN A 69 12.32 -7.58 6.04
N ALA A 70 11.10 -7.58 5.49
CA ALA A 70 10.84 -7.11 4.15
C ALA A 70 11.10 -5.61 4.04
N LEU A 71 11.81 -5.21 2.98
CA LEU A 71 12.09 -3.81 2.65
C LEU A 71 10.99 -3.13 1.81
N SER A 72 9.83 -3.78 1.71
CA SER A 72 8.64 -3.31 1.00
C SER A 72 7.41 -3.34 1.89
N ALA A 73 6.38 -2.56 1.54
CA ALA A 73 5.10 -2.59 2.24
C ALA A 73 4.29 -3.86 1.91
N GLY A 74 4.42 -4.37 0.68
CA GLY A 74 3.83 -5.65 0.26
C GLY A 74 4.82 -6.80 0.44
N THR A 75 4.28 -8.00 0.69
CA THR A 75 5.03 -9.24 0.91
C THR A 75 4.71 -10.29 -0.16
N ASP A 76 4.17 -9.88 -1.31
CA ASP A 76 3.74 -10.77 -2.40
C ASP A 76 4.87 -11.63 -3.00
N ARG A 77 6.14 -11.23 -2.80
CA ARG A 77 7.33 -11.89 -3.36
C ARG A 77 7.98 -12.92 -2.43
N TYR A 78 7.49 -13.04 -1.21
CA TYR A 78 8.04 -13.95 -0.21
C TYR A 78 7.23 -15.24 -0.24
N ASP A 79 7.91 -16.38 -0.10
CA ASP A 79 7.23 -17.65 0.12
C ASP A 79 6.79 -17.74 1.59
N HIS A 80 5.53 -17.39 1.82
CA HIS A 80 4.94 -17.39 3.17
C HIS A 80 4.91 -18.79 3.78
N ASP A 81 4.68 -19.81 2.96
CA ASP A 81 4.59 -21.20 3.43
C ASP A 81 5.98 -21.72 3.80
N ALA A 82 7.01 -21.45 2.98
CA ALA A 82 8.38 -21.85 3.28
C ALA A 82 8.91 -21.19 4.57
N LEU A 83 8.60 -19.90 4.78
CA LEU A 83 8.97 -19.19 6.02
C LEU A 83 8.19 -19.72 7.23
N ALA A 84 6.88 -19.93 7.09
CA ALA A 84 6.03 -20.44 8.17
C ALA A 84 6.40 -21.87 8.58
N ASN A 85 6.72 -22.75 7.61
CA ASN A 85 7.15 -24.13 7.86
C ASN A 85 8.48 -24.22 8.65
N ARG A 86 9.22 -23.12 8.72
CA ARG A 86 10.48 -22.99 9.45
C ARG A 86 10.38 -22.10 10.69
N ASP A 87 9.18 -21.72 11.09
CA ASP A 87 8.92 -20.79 12.20
C ASP A 87 9.65 -19.44 12.06
N VAL A 88 9.89 -18.98 10.81
CA VAL A 88 10.55 -17.70 10.52
C VAL A 88 9.50 -16.59 10.47
N ALA A 89 9.68 -15.56 11.30
CA ALA A 89 8.82 -14.38 11.27
C ALA A 89 9.06 -13.55 10.01
N LEU A 90 7.98 -13.09 9.35
CA LEU A 90 8.05 -12.12 8.26
C LEU A 90 7.39 -10.80 8.68
N THR A 91 8.16 -9.72 8.72
CA THR A 91 7.64 -8.35 8.92
C THR A 91 7.84 -7.51 7.66
N SER A 92 7.15 -6.37 7.59
CA SER A 92 7.23 -5.46 6.46
C SER A 92 7.30 -4.01 6.92
N VAL A 93 7.65 -3.11 6.01
CA VAL A 93 7.56 -1.65 6.25
C VAL A 93 6.16 -1.13 5.88
N SER A 94 5.12 -1.87 6.28
CA SER A 94 3.72 -1.48 6.04
C SER A 94 3.45 -0.07 6.55
N GLY A 95 2.74 0.73 5.76
CA GLY A 95 2.42 2.12 6.07
C GLY A 95 3.48 3.16 5.71
N ILE A 96 4.69 2.78 5.30
CA ILE A 96 5.76 3.74 4.92
C ILE A 96 5.33 4.69 3.79
N HIS A 97 4.45 4.23 2.90
CA HIS A 97 3.94 5.01 1.78
C HIS A 97 2.57 5.66 2.04
N ALA A 98 2.05 5.59 3.27
CA ALA A 98 0.74 6.17 3.60
C ALA A 98 0.64 7.65 3.23
N LYS A 99 1.65 8.44 3.59
CA LYS A 99 1.70 9.88 3.30
C LYS A 99 1.77 10.19 1.80
N PRO A 100 2.78 9.72 1.04
CA PRO A 100 2.89 10.06 -0.39
C PRO A 100 1.71 9.53 -1.21
N ILE A 101 1.24 8.30 -0.95
CA ILE A 101 0.09 7.74 -1.68
C ILE A 101 -1.19 8.49 -1.31
N GLY A 102 -1.40 8.83 -0.04
CA GLY A 102 -2.53 9.65 0.38
C GLY A 102 -2.57 11.01 -0.34
N GLN A 103 -1.41 11.66 -0.52
CA GLN A 103 -1.32 12.91 -1.29
C GLN A 103 -1.63 12.72 -2.77
N GLN A 104 -1.16 11.62 -3.36
CA GLN A 104 -1.46 11.25 -4.75
C GLN A 104 -2.96 11.03 -4.96
N VAL A 105 -3.62 10.29 -4.05
CA VAL A 105 -5.07 10.09 -4.10
C VAL A 105 -5.81 11.42 -3.99
N LEU A 106 -5.48 12.29 -3.03
CA LEU A 106 -6.09 13.62 -2.94
C LEU A 106 -5.91 14.40 -4.25
N GLY A 107 -4.74 14.31 -4.88
CA GLY A 107 -4.49 14.91 -6.19
C GLY A 107 -5.43 14.38 -7.28
N TYR A 108 -5.72 13.07 -7.29
CA TYR A 108 -6.69 12.46 -8.21
C TYR A 108 -8.12 12.92 -7.94
N LEU A 109 -8.56 12.94 -6.67
CA LEU A 109 -9.89 13.41 -6.31
C LEU A 109 -10.09 14.87 -6.80
N LEU A 110 -9.13 15.75 -6.50
CA LEU A 110 -9.18 17.15 -6.93
C LEU A 110 -9.07 17.31 -8.45
N HIS A 111 -8.33 16.43 -9.13
CA HIS A 111 -8.21 16.45 -10.59
C HIS A 111 -9.58 16.33 -11.26
N PHE A 112 -10.40 15.37 -10.82
CA PHE A 112 -11.74 15.17 -11.36
C PHE A 112 -12.74 16.20 -10.82
N GLU A 113 -12.73 16.50 -9.51
CA GLU A 113 -13.70 17.43 -8.91
C GLU A 113 -13.57 18.83 -9.51
N ARG A 114 -12.33 19.30 -9.72
CA ARG A 114 -12.05 20.60 -10.33
C ARG A 114 -11.98 20.58 -11.85
N ARG A 115 -12.23 19.41 -12.47
CA ARG A 115 -12.22 19.18 -13.91
C ARG A 115 -10.92 19.65 -14.57
N PHE A 116 -9.79 19.27 -13.98
CA PHE A 116 -8.47 19.57 -14.52
C PHE A 116 -8.19 18.81 -15.82
N ASP A 117 -8.78 17.64 -16.00
CA ASP A 117 -8.85 16.92 -17.28
C ASP A 117 -9.38 17.82 -18.40
N ARG A 118 -10.51 18.52 -18.16
CA ARG A 118 -11.10 19.46 -19.12
C ARG A 118 -10.19 20.67 -19.34
N ALA A 119 -9.60 21.22 -18.28
CA ALA A 119 -8.66 22.34 -18.35
C ALA A 119 -7.49 22.02 -19.30
N VAL A 120 -6.86 20.87 -19.07
CA VAL A 120 -5.71 20.40 -19.84
C VAL A 120 -6.11 20.16 -21.30
N ALA A 121 -7.27 19.54 -21.54
CA ALA A 121 -7.77 19.33 -22.89
C ALA A 121 -8.04 20.65 -23.64
N GLN A 122 -8.65 21.65 -22.98
CA GLN A 122 -8.85 22.99 -23.57
C GLN A 122 -7.52 23.70 -23.84
N GLN A 123 -6.56 23.62 -22.91
CA GLN A 123 -5.23 24.20 -23.06
C GLN A 123 -4.51 23.65 -24.29
N HIS A 124 -4.57 22.34 -24.53
CA HIS A 124 -3.99 21.72 -25.72
C HIS A 124 -4.63 22.23 -27.03
N ARG A 125 -5.94 22.52 -27.01
CA ARG A 125 -6.66 23.12 -28.15
C ARG A 125 -6.54 24.63 -28.25
N ARG A 126 -5.86 25.28 -27.28
CA ARG A 126 -5.77 26.75 -27.14
C ARG A 126 -7.15 27.40 -27.03
N GLU A 127 -8.09 26.68 -26.43
CA GLU A 127 -9.45 27.15 -26.18
C GLU A 127 -9.54 27.77 -24.79
N TRP A 128 -10.31 28.85 -24.67
CA TRP A 128 -10.69 29.42 -23.39
C TRP A 128 -12.21 29.39 -23.28
N ASP A 129 -12.73 28.31 -22.70
CA ASP A 129 -14.17 28.11 -22.48
C ASP A 129 -14.42 27.84 -21.00
N ARG A 130 -15.24 28.69 -20.38
CA ARG A 130 -15.46 28.63 -18.92
C ARG A 130 -16.28 27.41 -18.55
N TYR A 131 -15.87 26.72 -17.49
CA TYR A 131 -16.62 25.63 -16.90
C TYR A 131 -16.55 25.71 -15.37
N THR A 132 -17.51 25.06 -14.74
CA THR A 132 -17.60 24.95 -13.27
C THR A 132 -17.12 23.56 -12.87
N GLY A 133 -16.13 23.50 -11.98
CA GLY A 133 -15.82 22.31 -11.20
C GLY A 133 -16.65 22.33 -9.92
N GLY A 134 -16.82 21.19 -9.27
CA GLY A 134 -17.48 21.15 -7.96
C GLY A 134 -16.50 21.34 -6.82
N GLU A 135 -16.97 21.02 -5.61
CA GLU A 135 -16.22 21.10 -4.37
C GLU A 135 -16.17 19.72 -3.71
N LEU A 136 -15.00 19.34 -3.21
CA LEU A 136 -14.80 18.01 -2.62
C LEU A 136 -15.64 17.84 -1.34
N GLY A 137 -15.97 18.92 -0.64
CA GLY A 137 -16.82 18.91 0.56
C GLY A 137 -18.26 18.49 0.31
N ASP A 138 -18.74 18.60 -0.93
CA ASP A 138 -20.08 18.15 -1.32
C ASP A 138 -20.11 16.66 -1.69
N ARG A 139 -19.00 15.93 -1.50
CA ARG A 139 -18.80 14.57 -2.00
C ARG A 139 -18.60 13.56 -0.89
N THR A 140 -18.98 12.32 -1.20
CA THR A 140 -18.67 11.14 -0.40
C THR A 140 -17.50 10.36 -1.01
N VAL A 141 -16.43 10.21 -0.23
CA VAL A 141 -15.26 9.39 -0.55
C VAL A 141 -15.40 8.05 0.16
N GLY A 142 -15.68 6.99 -0.60
CA GLY A 142 -15.66 5.62 -0.12
C GLY A 142 -14.29 5.00 -0.19
N ILE A 143 -13.85 4.36 0.88
CA ILE A 143 -12.53 3.71 0.97
C ILE A 143 -12.70 2.22 1.22
N VAL A 144 -12.30 1.39 0.26
CA VAL A 144 -12.24 -0.07 0.42
C VAL A 144 -10.88 -0.44 0.98
N GLY A 145 -10.83 -0.79 2.26
CA GLY A 145 -9.59 -1.07 2.99
C GLY A 145 -9.02 0.14 3.74
N VAL A 146 -9.60 0.45 4.90
CA VAL A 146 -9.12 1.50 5.83
C VAL A 146 -7.92 0.99 6.66
N GLY A 147 -6.81 0.75 5.97
CA GLY A 147 -5.49 0.52 6.57
C GLY A 147 -4.66 1.81 6.63
N ALA A 148 -3.33 1.69 6.74
CA ALA A 148 -2.44 2.86 6.85
C ALA A 148 -2.63 3.91 5.73
N ILE A 149 -2.79 3.46 4.47
CA ILE A 149 -3.03 4.36 3.34
C ILE A 149 -4.46 4.91 3.37
N GLY A 150 -5.47 4.05 3.54
CA GLY A 150 -6.88 4.46 3.59
C GLY A 150 -7.15 5.50 4.68
N SER A 151 -6.64 5.29 5.90
CA SER A 151 -6.70 6.28 6.99
C SER A 151 -6.05 7.60 6.60
N LYS A 152 -4.94 7.56 5.85
CA LYS A 152 -4.25 8.77 5.42
C LYS A 152 -4.99 9.55 4.33
N VAL A 153 -5.69 8.85 3.44
CA VAL A 153 -6.63 9.45 2.49
C VAL A 153 -7.76 10.14 3.25
N ALA A 154 -8.37 9.45 4.21
CA ALA A 154 -9.44 10.00 5.06
C ALA A 154 -8.99 11.29 5.79
N ASP A 155 -7.78 11.27 6.38
CA ASP A 155 -7.19 12.44 7.03
C ASP A 155 -7.03 13.64 6.08
N TYR A 156 -6.74 13.39 4.80
CA TYR A 156 -6.58 14.45 3.80
C TYR A 156 -7.90 14.95 3.23
N CYS A 157 -8.97 14.16 3.30
CA CYS A 157 -10.31 14.56 2.93
C CYS A 157 -10.96 15.49 3.96
N ARG A 158 -10.66 15.30 5.26
CA ARG A 158 -11.21 16.09 6.36
C ARG A 158 -11.15 17.61 6.20
N PRO A 159 -10.00 18.24 5.87
CA PRO A 159 -9.92 19.70 5.74
C PRO A 159 -10.71 20.28 4.55
N PHE A 160 -11.22 19.40 3.68
CA PHE A 160 -12.09 19.76 2.57
C PHE A 160 -13.57 19.51 2.88
N ASP A 161 -13.89 19.13 4.12
CA ASP A 161 -15.25 18.81 4.59
C ASP A 161 -15.93 17.64 3.84
N ALA A 162 -15.14 16.83 3.12
CA ALA A 162 -15.67 15.68 2.38
C ALA A 162 -16.10 14.58 3.34
N ARG A 163 -17.26 13.96 3.07
CA ARG A 163 -17.73 12.82 3.86
C ARG A 163 -16.91 11.59 3.51
N VAL A 164 -16.40 10.87 4.50
CA VAL A 164 -15.60 9.66 4.30
C VAL A 164 -16.33 8.45 4.87
N ILE A 165 -16.55 7.44 4.03
CA ILE A 165 -17.07 6.13 4.45
C ILE A 165 -16.09 5.03 4.03
N GLY A 166 -16.12 3.86 4.66
CA GLY A 166 -15.21 2.80 4.22
C GLY A 166 -15.41 1.44 4.84
N THR A 167 -14.65 0.47 4.35
CA THR A 167 -14.62 -0.91 4.86
C THR A 167 -13.28 -1.24 5.53
N LYS A 168 -13.34 -1.99 6.62
CA LYS A 168 -12.18 -2.56 7.31
C LYS A 168 -12.54 -3.96 7.83
N ARG A 169 -11.55 -4.86 7.89
CA ARG A 169 -11.76 -6.21 8.46
C ARG A 169 -12.23 -6.16 9.91
N ASP A 170 -11.59 -5.30 10.71
CA ASP A 170 -12.03 -4.97 12.06
C ASP A 170 -12.51 -3.50 12.08
N PRO A 171 -13.83 -3.27 12.02
CA PRO A 171 -14.38 -1.92 12.02
C PRO A 171 -14.26 -1.21 13.37
N THR A 172 -13.89 -1.90 14.46
CA THR A 172 -13.78 -1.27 15.78
C THR A 172 -12.54 -0.38 15.93
N ASP A 173 -11.54 -0.56 15.06
CA ASP A 173 -10.30 0.22 14.98
C ASP A 173 -10.36 1.23 13.82
N ALA A 174 -11.47 1.95 13.69
CA ALA A 174 -11.60 2.97 12.65
C ALA A 174 -10.93 4.28 13.08
N PRO A 175 -10.20 4.97 12.19
CA PRO A 175 -9.71 6.30 12.49
C PRO A 175 -10.88 7.28 12.58
N ASP A 176 -10.76 8.28 13.44
CA ASP A 176 -11.76 9.35 13.58
C ASP A 176 -12.05 10.10 12.25
N SER A 177 -11.19 9.94 11.23
CA SER A 177 -11.34 10.57 9.90
C SER A 177 -12.33 9.89 8.99
N VAL A 178 -12.88 8.76 9.42
CA VAL A 178 -13.92 8.04 8.71
C VAL A 178 -15.24 8.26 9.45
N ASP A 179 -16.22 8.88 8.79
CA ASP A 179 -17.52 9.18 9.37
C ASP A 179 -18.35 7.92 9.60
N GLU A 180 -18.25 6.94 8.68
CA GLU A 180 -18.91 5.63 8.80
C GLU A 180 -17.97 4.51 8.34
N ILE A 181 -17.76 3.53 9.24
CA ILE A 181 -16.96 2.34 8.97
C ILE A 181 -17.85 1.10 8.94
N TYR A 182 -17.60 0.23 7.99
CA TYR A 182 -18.26 -1.06 7.86
C TYR A 182 -17.26 -2.21 7.95
N GLY A 183 -17.78 -3.39 8.30
CA GLY A 183 -17.11 -4.65 8.02
C GLY A 183 -16.96 -4.88 6.51
N THR A 184 -16.32 -5.98 6.14
CA THR A 184 -16.15 -6.36 4.72
C THR A 184 -17.47 -6.65 4.02
N ASP A 185 -18.48 -7.07 4.77
CA ASP A 185 -19.87 -7.29 4.36
C ASP A 185 -20.63 -6.01 3.99
N GLY A 186 -20.15 -4.84 4.41
CA GLY A 186 -20.76 -3.55 4.09
C GLY A 186 -20.30 -2.90 2.77
N LEU A 187 -19.59 -3.65 1.90
CA LEU A 187 -19.05 -3.11 0.64
C LEU A 187 -20.15 -2.46 -0.22
N GLU A 188 -21.32 -3.08 -0.37
CA GLU A 188 -22.43 -2.53 -1.16
C GLU A 188 -22.88 -1.14 -0.67
N SER A 189 -22.88 -0.93 0.65
CA SER A 189 -23.21 0.37 1.23
C SER A 189 -22.16 1.42 0.90
N VAL A 190 -20.88 1.04 0.83
CA VAL A 190 -19.81 1.94 0.40
C VAL A 190 -19.94 2.24 -1.09
N LEU A 191 -20.16 1.24 -1.95
CA LEU A 191 -20.29 1.42 -3.39
C LEU A 191 -21.42 2.40 -3.74
N THR A 192 -22.65 2.10 -3.29
CA THR A 192 -23.85 2.86 -3.66
C THR A 192 -23.88 4.30 -3.19
N ARG A 193 -23.01 4.66 -2.24
CA ARG A 193 -22.95 5.98 -1.62
C ARG A 193 -21.71 6.78 -1.99
N SER A 194 -20.80 6.21 -2.77
CA SER A 194 -19.53 6.86 -3.12
C SER A 194 -19.65 7.69 -4.41
N ASP A 195 -19.26 8.96 -4.33
CA ASP A 195 -18.93 9.75 -5.52
C ASP A 195 -17.50 9.45 -5.99
N TYR A 196 -16.62 9.12 -5.04
CA TYR A 196 -15.25 8.68 -5.29
C TYR A 196 -15.00 7.37 -4.54
N LEU A 197 -14.71 6.28 -5.25
CA LEU A 197 -14.35 5.01 -4.64
C LEU A 197 -12.83 4.82 -4.70
N VAL A 198 -12.19 4.72 -3.55
CA VAL A 198 -10.74 4.48 -3.40
C VAL A 198 -10.50 3.05 -2.95
N LEU A 199 -9.81 2.26 -3.77
CA LEU A 199 -9.40 0.90 -3.40
C LEU A 199 -7.99 0.93 -2.81
N ALA A 200 -7.87 0.61 -1.52
CA ALA A 200 -6.62 0.57 -0.76
C ALA A 200 -6.40 -0.77 -0.02
N CYS A 201 -7.20 -1.80 -0.35
CA CYS A 201 -7.09 -3.14 0.22
C CYS A 201 -5.92 -3.93 -0.38
N PRO A 202 -5.37 -4.94 0.34
CA PRO A 202 -4.43 -5.89 -0.25
C PRO A 202 -5.13 -6.77 -1.30
N LEU A 203 -4.35 -7.37 -2.21
CA LEU A 203 -4.84 -8.44 -3.09
C LEU A 203 -4.72 -9.78 -2.36
N THR A 204 -5.86 -10.39 -2.08
CA THR A 204 -6.00 -11.73 -1.52
C THR A 204 -7.00 -12.51 -2.35
N ASP A 205 -7.28 -13.76 -1.99
CA ASP A 205 -8.33 -14.53 -2.67
C ASP A 205 -9.71 -13.91 -2.47
N GLU A 206 -9.96 -13.27 -1.32
CA GLU A 206 -11.22 -12.59 -1.02
C GLU A 206 -11.38 -11.25 -1.75
N THR A 207 -10.28 -10.56 -2.10
CA THR A 207 -10.34 -9.26 -2.78
C THR A 207 -10.03 -9.32 -4.27
N ARG A 208 -9.72 -10.51 -4.79
CA ARG A 208 -9.49 -10.72 -6.22
C ARG A 208 -10.80 -10.56 -6.99
N GLY A 209 -10.82 -9.63 -7.95
CA GLY A 209 -12.01 -9.31 -8.72
C GLY A 209 -13.15 -8.73 -7.86
N LEU A 210 -12.84 -8.18 -6.68
CA LEU A 210 -13.81 -7.58 -5.77
C LEU A 210 -14.66 -6.49 -6.44
N ILE A 211 -14.06 -5.74 -7.37
CA ILE A 211 -14.77 -4.79 -8.21
C ILE A 211 -14.96 -5.42 -9.59
N ASP A 212 -16.11 -6.06 -9.76
CA ASP A 212 -16.59 -6.64 -11.01
C ASP A 212 -17.63 -5.73 -11.70
N ALA A 213 -18.28 -6.24 -12.75
CA ALA A 213 -19.26 -5.47 -13.51
C ALA A 213 -20.47 -5.04 -12.67
N ASP A 214 -20.93 -5.89 -11.74
CA ASP A 214 -22.08 -5.58 -10.89
C ASP A 214 -21.70 -4.55 -9.82
N ALA A 215 -20.49 -4.66 -9.24
CA ALA A 215 -19.96 -3.67 -8.31
C ALA A 215 -19.77 -2.29 -8.98
N LEU A 216 -19.30 -2.27 -10.24
CA LEU A 216 -19.21 -1.02 -11.02
C LEU A 216 -20.59 -0.45 -11.33
N ALA A 217 -21.58 -1.29 -11.65
CA ALA A 217 -22.95 -0.86 -11.91
C ALA A 217 -23.68 -0.34 -10.66
N ALA A 218 -23.20 -0.67 -9.45
CA ALA A 218 -23.74 -0.16 -8.19
C ALA A 218 -23.24 1.26 -7.86
N LEU A 219 -22.17 1.74 -8.50
CA LEU A 219 -21.71 3.12 -8.38
C LEU A 219 -22.65 4.08 -9.12
N SER A 220 -22.60 5.37 -8.78
CA SER A 220 -23.28 6.37 -9.60
C SER A 220 -22.59 6.52 -10.97
N ASP A 221 -23.35 6.91 -11.99
CA ASP A 221 -22.81 7.10 -13.36
C ASP A 221 -21.68 8.14 -13.43
N ASP A 222 -21.64 9.07 -12.47
CA ASP A 222 -20.63 10.13 -12.35
C ASP A 222 -19.49 9.75 -11.39
N ALA A 223 -19.51 8.56 -10.78
CA ALA A 223 -18.52 8.16 -9.80
C ALA A 223 -17.13 7.96 -10.42
N VAL A 224 -16.09 8.22 -9.62
CA VAL A 224 -14.70 7.97 -10.00
C VAL A 224 -14.11 6.84 -9.17
N LEU A 225 -13.62 5.81 -9.86
CA LEU A 225 -12.84 4.72 -9.26
C LEU A 225 -11.34 5.06 -9.26
N VAL A 226 -10.74 5.04 -8.08
CA VAL A 226 -9.30 5.21 -7.85
C VAL A 226 -8.72 3.91 -7.28
N ASN A 227 -8.08 3.11 -8.12
CA ASN A 227 -7.39 1.90 -7.68
C ASN A 227 -5.91 2.19 -7.37
N ILE A 228 -5.55 2.22 -6.08
CA ILE A 228 -4.16 2.29 -5.60
C ILE A 228 -3.72 0.99 -4.90
N ALA A 229 -4.53 -0.06 -5.00
CA ALA A 229 -4.28 -1.37 -4.43
C ALA A 229 -3.39 -2.22 -5.36
N ARG A 230 -3.99 -3.23 -5.99
CA ARG A 230 -3.40 -4.05 -7.06
C ARG A 230 -4.39 -4.14 -8.20
N GLY A 231 -3.89 -4.31 -9.42
CA GLY A 231 -4.74 -4.42 -10.62
C GLY A 231 -5.80 -5.52 -10.50
N GLY A 232 -5.43 -6.69 -9.99
CA GLY A 232 -6.33 -7.84 -9.84
C GLY A 232 -7.47 -7.69 -8.82
N VAL A 233 -7.57 -6.56 -8.12
CA VAL A 233 -8.76 -6.23 -7.30
C VAL A 233 -9.94 -5.83 -8.19
N VAL A 234 -9.66 -5.30 -9.38
CA VAL A 234 -10.67 -4.90 -10.37
C VAL A 234 -10.66 -5.89 -11.53
N ASN A 235 -11.85 -6.34 -11.96
CA ASN A 235 -12.00 -7.06 -13.21
C ASN A 235 -12.09 -6.04 -14.37
N GLN A 236 -11.00 -5.92 -15.14
CA GLN A 236 -10.82 -4.88 -16.18
C GLN A 236 -11.50 -5.21 -17.50
#